data_AF-A0A354IXD1-F1
#
_entry.id   AF-A0A354IXD1-F1
#
_cell.length_a   1.000
_cell.length_b   1.000
_cell.length_c   1.000
_cell.angle_alpha   90.00
_cell.angle_beta   90.00
_cell.angle_gamma   90.00
#
_symmetry.space_group_name_H-M   'P 1'
#
loop_
_entity.id
_entity.type
_entity.pdbx_description
1 polymer ?
#
loop_
_entity_poly.entity_id
_entity_poly.type
_entity_poly.pdbx_seq_one_letter_code
_entity_poly.pdbx_strand_id
1 'polypeptide(L)'
;WLVGLGCAAATYPYHRMPGGAARITLRRDGSAHVAFAAHEMGMGTSTTHAMVAAERLGLALEQVTVAYGDSMLPGMILAGGSQQTTSVGHAVIAAQRALVAKLLELAPKESALHGLALDDLAARDGGLCKRDEPQRFESYAALLERAGQDELSAEGEAPPPLEYMHWSMHSYGAIFCEARVNVVTGETRVTRLLGAYDCGRVVNPKTATSQFRGGMIMGMGMALMEETGFDERNGRIMNPSLAEYHVPVHLDVPEIEILWTDIADPHAPMGARGIGEIGITGTSAAVVNAIYNACGRRVRELPVTLDK
;
A
#
# COMPACT_ATOMS: atom_id res chain seq x y z
N TRP A 1 -2.77 -30.98 -24.18
CA TRP A 1 -2.43 -29.63 -23.69
C TRP A 1 -1.00 -29.33 -24.07
N LEU A 2 -0.76 -28.26 -24.81
CA LEU A 2 0.56 -27.69 -25.00
C LEU A 2 0.87 -26.80 -23.79
N VAL A 3 2.09 -26.86 -23.28
CA VAL A 3 2.52 -26.08 -22.11
C VAL A 3 3.47 -25.01 -22.59
N GLY A 4 3.30 -23.79 -22.08
CA GLY A 4 4.19 -22.68 -22.39
C GLY A 4 4.51 -21.84 -21.17
N LEU A 5 5.69 -21.26 -21.20
CA LEU A 5 6.21 -20.35 -20.18
C LEU A 5 6.32 -18.95 -20.78
N GLY A 6 5.91 -17.95 -20.00
CA GLY A 6 5.97 -16.56 -20.37
C GLY A 6 6.51 -15.70 -19.24
N CYS A 7 7.17 -14.62 -19.61
CA CYS A 7 7.64 -13.62 -18.66
C CYS A 7 7.37 -12.20 -19.15
N ALA A 8 7.28 -11.26 -18.23
CA ALA A 8 7.22 -9.83 -18.53
C ALA A 8 7.79 -9.02 -17.35
N ALA A 9 8.35 -7.85 -17.65
CA ALA A 9 8.68 -6.86 -16.63
C ALA A 9 7.43 -6.12 -16.18
N ALA A 10 7.43 -5.70 -14.91
CA ALA A 10 6.43 -4.86 -14.29
C ALA A 10 7.11 -3.56 -13.82
N THR A 11 6.42 -2.44 -13.96
CA THR A 11 6.80 -1.19 -13.30
C THR A 11 5.55 -0.42 -12.94
N TYR A 12 5.62 0.36 -11.87
CA TYR A 12 4.61 1.34 -11.53
C TYR A 12 5.29 2.59 -10.94
N PRO A 13 4.95 3.80 -11.39
CA PRO A 13 5.58 5.02 -10.89
C PRO A 13 5.31 5.22 -9.40
N TYR A 14 6.31 5.73 -8.69
CA TYR A 14 6.10 6.24 -7.34
C TYR A 14 5.28 7.53 -7.42
N HIS A 15 4.21 7.63 -6.63
CA HIS A 15 3.43 8.86 -6.47
C HIS A 15 3.21 9.19 -4.98
N ARG A 16 3.08 10.50 -4.71
CA ARG A 16 2.85 11.11 -3.41
C ARG A 16 2.31 12.52 -3.68
N MET A 17 0.99 12.67 -3.69
CA MET A 17 0.35 13.97 -3.86
C MET A 17 0.59 14.85 -2.62
N PRO A 18 0.69 16.18 -2.81
CA PRO A 18 0.68 17.15 -1.72
C PRO A 18 -0.67 17.19 -1.00
N GLY A 19 -0.74 17.84 0.15
CA GLY A 19 -2.00 18.04 0.90
C GLY A 19 -2.36 16.92 1.87
N GLY A 20 -1.46 15.95 2.07
CA GLY A 20 -1.61 14.94 3.11
C GLY A 20 -1.41 15.52 4.50
N ALA A 21 -2.40 15.36 5.38
CA ALA A 21 -2.32 15.74 6.79
C ALA A 21 -2.93 14.65 7.66
N ALA A 22 -2.49 14.59 8.91
CA ALA A 22 -3.02 13.67 9.90
C ALA A 22 -3.09 14.36 11.27
N ARG A 23 -3.99 13.90 12.12
CA ARG A 23 -4.09 14.26 13.54
C ARG A 23 -3.79 13.03 14.38
N ILE A 24 -3.00 13.18 15.42
CA ILE A 24 -2.83 12.17 16.48
C ILE A 24 -3.35 12.78 17.77
N THR A 25 -4.30 12.10 18.40
CA THR A 25 -4.77 12.39 19.75
C THR A 25 -4.34 11.27 20.68
N LEU A 26 -3.51 11.59 21.65
CA LEU A 26 -3.00 10.68 22.67
C LEU A 26 -3.78 10.89 23.96
N ARG A 27 -4.25 9.82 24.59
CA ARG A 27 -5.06 9.88 25.81
C ARG A 27 -4.28 9.40 27.03
N ARG A 28 -4.69 9.87 28.22
CA ARG A 28 -4.07 9.49 29.49
C ARG A 28 -4.15 7.98 29.77
N ASP A 29 -5.12 7.28 29.20
CA ASP A 29 -5.24 5.81 29.30
C ASP A 29 -4.19 5.05 28.47
N GLY A 30 -3.33 5.75 27.73
CA GLY A 30 -2.29 5.17 26.89
C GLY A 30 -2.78 4.77 25.49
N SER A 31 -4.02 5.09 25.11
CA SER A 31 -4.52 4.91 23.75
C SER A 31 -4.18 6.10 22.85
N ALA A 32 -4.08 5.82 21.55
CA ALA A 32 -3.93 6.84 20.51
C ALA A 32 -5.04 6.73 19.46
N HIS A 33 -5.49 7.88 19.00
CA HIS A 33 -6.42 8.01 17.89
C HIS A 33 -5.76 8.77 16.75
N VAL A 34 -5.68 8.14 15.58
CA VAL A 34 -5.08 8.71 14.37
C VAL A 34 -6.19 9.04 13.40
N ALA A 35 -6.20 10.26 12.85
CA ALA A 35 -7.26 10.68 11.95
C ALA A 35 -6.69 11.35 10.69
N PHE A 36 -7.19 10.96 9.52
CA PHE A 36 -6.80 11.53 8.23
C PHE A 36 -7.93 11.35 7.20
N ALA A 37 -8.08 12.28 6.27
CA ALA A 37 -9.06 12.17 5.19
C ALA A 37 -8.50 11.34 4.01
N ALA A 38 -8.64 10.02 4.11
CA ALA A 38 -8.34 9.10 3.02
C ALA A 38 -9.45 8.07 2.84
N HIS A 39 -9.58 7.52 1.63
CA HIS A 39 -10.52 6.44 1.35
C HIS A 39 -9.89 5.10 1.70
N GLU A 40 -10.70 4.15 2.16
CA GLU A 40 -10.33 2.76 2.28
C GLU A 40 -11.33 1.88 1.55
N MET A 41 -10.84 1.10 0.60
CA MET A 41 -11.66 0.30 -0.33
C MET A 41 -11.16 -1.14 -0.49
N GLY A 42 -10.38 -1.64 0.48
CA GLY A 42 -9.91 -3.02 0.56
C GLY A 42 -8.38 -3.18 0.58
N MET A 43 -7.62 -2.12 0.35
CA MET A 43 -6.14 -2.17 0.32
C MET A 43 -5.49 -2.17 1.70
N GLY A 44 -6.23 -1.91 2.78
CA GLY A 44 -5.74 -1.97 4.15
C GLY A 44 -5.06 -0.69 4.64
N THR A 45 -5.52 0.48 4.18
CA THR A 45 -5.00 1.80 4.61
C THR A 45 -5.10 1.99 6.11
N SER A 46 -6.25 1.67 6.71
CA SER A 46 -6.48 1.82 8.16
C SER A 46 -5.51 0.98 8.98
N THR A 47 -5.37 -0.31 8.64
CA THR A 47 -4.46 -1.24 9.32
C THR A 47 -3.01 -0.80 9.19
N THR A 48 -2.58 -0.45 7.97
CA THR A 48 -1.21 -0.04 7.69
C THR A 48 -0.81 1.20 8.49
N HIS A 49 -1.70 2.20 8.57
CA HIS A 49 -1.40 3.44 9.29
C HIS A 49 -1.57 3.31 10.81
N ALA A 50 -2.42 2.38 11.27
CA ALA A 50 -2.43 1.99 12.68
C ALA A 50 -1.07 1.39 13.10
N MET A 51 -0.50 0.49 12.27
CA MET A 51 0.82 -0.10 12.52
C MET A 51 1.93 0.97 12.53
N VAL A 52 1.93 1.87 11.54
CA VAL A 52 2.91 2.97 11.47
C VAL A 52 2.82 3.87 12.71
N ALA A 53 1.61 4.22 13.14
CA ALA A 53 1.42 5.04 14.33
C ALA A 53 1.82 4.30 15.61
N ALA A 54 1.43 3.02 15.74
CA ALA A 54 1.79 2.18 16.89
C ALA A 54 3.31 2.08 17.06
N GLU A 55 4.03 1.74 15.99
CA GLU A 55 5.49 1.69 15.99
C GLU A 55 6.11 3.04 16.41
N ARG A 56 5.61 4.14 15.84
CA ARG A 56 6.15 5.49 16.08
C ARG A 56 5.81 6.08 17.44
N LEU A 57 4.79 5.55 18.10
CA LEU A 57 4.40 5.92 19.46
C LEU A 57 4.90 4.87 20.49
N GLY A 58 5.53 3.78 20.05
CA GLY A 58 5.91 2.68 20.94
C GLY A 58 4.70 2.06 21.65
N LEU A 59 3.53 2.03 20.99
CA LEU A 59 2.28 1.48 21.51
C LEU A 59 2.03 0.09 20.91
N ALA A 60 1.25 -0.74 21.61
CA ALA A 60 0.67 -1.93 21.02
C ALA A 60 -0.40 -1.53 19.98
N LEU A 61 -0.60 -2.36 18.95
CA LEU A 61 -1.52 -2.06 17.86
C LEU A 61 -2.97 -1.88 18.36
N GLU A 62 -3.36 -2.66 19.37
CA GLU A 62 -4.69 -2.63 19.98
C GLU A 62 -4.98 -1.32 20.72
N GLN A 63 -3.94 -0.54 21.05
CA GLN A 63 -4.06 0.78 21.66
C GLN A 63 -4.25 1.89 20.63
N VAL A 64 -4.17 1.58 19.33
CA VAL A 64 -4.26 2.56 18.24
C VAL A 64 -5.56 2.37 17.48
N THR A 65 -6.33 3.44 17.37
CA THR A 65 -7.53 3.50 16.52
C THR A 65 -7.33 4.48 15.37
N VAL A 66 -8.01 4.26 14.25
CA VAL A 66 -7.89 5.10 13.05
C VAL A 66 -9.26 5.58 12.60
N ALA A 67 -9.40 6.88 12.37
CA ALA A 67 -10.54 7.49 11.66
C ALA A 67 -10.14 7.90 10.25
N TYR A 68 -11.00 7.57 9.27
CA TYR A 68 -10.80 7.86 7.85
C TYR A 68 -12.15 8.01 7.15
N GLY A 69 -12.16 8.48 5.90
CA GLY A 69 -13.36 8.55 5.07
C GLY A 69 -14.38 9.65 5.42
N ASP A 70 -13.96 10.69 6.15
CA ASP A 70 -14.81 11.83 6.51
C ASP A 70 -14.10 13.14 6.15
N SER A 71 -14.84 14.06 5.49
CA SER A 71 -14.34 15.37 5.05
C SER A 71 -14.02 16.35 6.18
N MET A 72 -14.45 16.06 7.41
CA MET A 72 -14.08 16.82 8.61
C MET A 72 -12.70 16.41 9.17
N LEU A 73 -12.07 15.37 8.61
CA LEU A 73 -10.74 14.93 9.00
C LEU A 73 -9.64 15.72 8.28
N PRO A 74 -8.42 15.76 8.82
CA PRO A 74 -7.34 16.55 8.25
C PRO A 74 -6.92 16.09 6.85
N GLY A 75 -6.58 17.07 6.02
CA GLY A 75 -5.99 16.88 4.69
C GLY A 75 -6.97 16.35 3.65
N MET A 76 -6.41 15.88 2.54
CA MET A 76 -7.14 15.09 1.54
C MET A 76 -6.13 14.23 0.78
N ILE A 77 -6.32 12.92 0.81
CA ILE A 77 -5.42 11.99 0.13
C ILE A 77 -6.22 11.08 -0.80
N LEU A 78 -5.96 11.21 -2.10
CA LEU A 78 -6.60 10.42 -3.15
C LEU A 78 -6.20 8.94 -3.05
N ALA A 79 -7.19 8.07 -3.21
CA ALA A 79 -6.99 6.65 -3.46
C ALA A 79 -6.80 6.37 -4.95
N GLY A 80 -5.54 6.37 -5.40
CA GLY A 80 -5.13 6.12 -6.77
C GLY A 80 -3.66 6.44 -6.97
N GLY A 81 -3.02 6.01 -8.06
CA GLY A 81 -1.58 6.22 -8.24
C GLY A 81 -0.72 5.47 -7.22
N SER A 82 -1.30 4.49 -6.51
CA SER A 82 -0.64 3.71 -5.45
C SER A 82 0.01 4.55 -4.34
N GLN A 83 -0.45 5.77 -4.09
CA GLN A 83 0.28 6.73 -3.26
C GLN A 83 -0.14 6.82 -1.79
N GLN A 84 -1.26 6.21 -1.39
CA GLN A 84 -1.82 6.45 -0.06
C GLN A 84 -0.90 6.03 1.09
N THR A 85 -0.22 4.88 0.97
CA THR A 85 0.71 4.40 2.01
C THR A 85 1.81 5.42 2.30
N THR A 86 2.35 6.07 1.27
CA THR A 86 3.43 7.05 1.43
C THR A 86 2.91 8.41 1.83
N SER A 87 1.81 8.88 1.23
CA SER A 87 1.18 10.17 1.57
C SER A 87 0.65 10.20 3.00
N VAL A 88 -0.18 9.22 3.39
CA VAL A 88 -0.75 9.16 4.75
C VAL A 88 0.36 8.82 5.75
N GLY A 89 1.26 7.89 5.42
CA GLY A 89 2.39 7.54 6.27
C GLY A 89 3.23 8.75 6.62
N HIS A 90 3.60 9.59 5.64
CA HIS A 90 4.37 10.81 5.90
C HIS A 90 3.58 11.84 6.72
N ALA A 91 2.27 11.93 6.53
CA ALA A 91 1.41 12.79 7.36
C ALA A 91 1.37 12.33 8.83
N VAL A 92 1.28 11.01 9.07
CA VAL A 92 1.36 10.42 10.41
C VAL A 92 2.72 10.72 11.06
N ILE A 93 3.82 10.70 10.29
CA ILE A 93 5.15 11.11 10.77
C ILE A 93 5.14 12.56 11.21
N ALA A 94 4.61 13.46 10.38
CA ALA A 94 4.54 14.88 10.68
C ALA A 94 3.71 15.14 11.94
N ALA A 95 2.54 14.49 12.06
CA ALA A 95 1.67 14.59 13.23
C ALA A 95 2.34 14.05 14.50
N GLN A 96 3.10 12.95 14.40
CA GLN A 96 3.86 12.40 15.52
C GLN A 96 4.97 13.35 15.97
N ARG A 97 5.71 13.98 15.04
CA ARG A 97 6.71 14.99 15.39
C ARG A 97 6.09 16.19 16.10
N ALA A 98 4.95 16.67 15.60
CA ALA A 98 4.19 17.77 16.23
C ALA A 98 3.69 17.38 17.63
N LEU A 99 3.22 16.15 17.82
CA LEU A 99 2.80 15.64 19.11
C LEU A 99 3.96 15.58 20.11
N VAL A 100 5.12 15.06 19.69
CA VAL A 100 6.31 14.99 20.56
C VAL A 100 6.79 16.39 20.94
N ALA A 101 6.73 17.37 20.04
CA ALA A 101 7.08 18.76 20.37
C ALA A 101 6.18 19.29 21.50
N LYS A 102 4.86 19.08 21.41
CA LYS A 102 3.92 19.46 22.47
C LYS A 102 4.17 18.70 23.79
N LEU A 103 4.51 17.41 23.72
CA LEU A 103 4.85 16.62 24.91
C LEU A 103 6.11 17.16 25.62
N LEU A 104 7.10 17.63 24.86
CA LEU A 104 8.29 18.28 25.42
C LEU A 104 7.96 19.63 26.07
N GLU A 105 7.05 20.41 25.50
CA GLU A 105 6.57 21.66 26.10
C GLU A 105 5.80 21.42 27.41
N LEU A 106 5.06 20.31 27.49
CA LEU A 106 4.35 19.89 28.71
C LEU A 106 5.28 19.26 29.76
N ALA A 107 6.46 18.79 29.36
CA ALA A 107 7.37 18.11 30.26
C ALA A 107 7.92 19.09 31.31
N PRO A 108 7.75 18.83 32.62
CA PRO A 108 8.30 19.68 33.67
C PRO A 108 9.84 19.67 33.65
N LYS A 109 10.49 20.61 34.34
CA LYS A 109 11.96 20.71 34.38
C LYS A 109 12.63 19.46 34.96
N GLU A 110 11.92 18.75 35.83
CA GLU A 110 12.35 17.53 36.50
C GLU A 110 12.15 16.27 35.63
N SER A 111 11.47 16.40 34.49
CA SER A 111 11.23 15.30 33.55
C SER A 111 12.53 14.70 33.04
N ALA A 112 12.57 13.37 32.86
CA ALA A 112 13.71 12.70 32.22
C ALA A 112 13.97 13.20 30.78
N LEU A 113 12.96 13.82 30.15
CA LEU A 113 13.02 14.41 28.81
C LEU A 113 13.54 15.85 28.78
N HIS A 114 13.76 16.48 29.93
CA HIS A 114 14.17 17.88 29.96
C HIS A 114 15.49 18.11 29.20
N GLY A 115 15.52 19.17 28.39
CA GLY A 115 16.69 19.56 27.59
C GLY A 115 16.97 18.69 26.36
N LEU A 116 16.13 17.70 26.04
CA LEU A 116 16.26 16.89 24.83
C LEU A 116 15.61 17.57 23.62
N ALA A 117 16.24 17.42 22.45
CA ALA A 117 15.63 17.80 21.17
C ALA A 117 14.78 16.66 20.61
N LEU A 118 13.90 16.98 19.64
CA LEU A 118 13.05 15.99 18.96
C LEU A 118 13.85 14.80 18.40
N ASP A 119 15.01 15.09 17.81
CA ASP A 119 15.81 14.08 17.13
C ASP A 119 16.61 13.20 18.11
N ASP A 120 16.73 13.61 19.39
CA ASP A 120 17.33 12.81 20.46
C ASP A 120 16.38 11.74 21.01
N LEU A 121 15.10 11.78 20.62
CA LEU A 121 14.05 10.95 21.21
C LEU A 121 13.69 9.74 20.36
N ALA A 122 13.40 8.63 21.05
CA ALA A 122 12.73 7.46 20.50
C ALA A 122 11.44 7.20 21.29
N ALA A 123 10.42 6.69 20.60
CA ALA A 123 9.23 6.18 21.25
C ALA A 123 9.42 4.73 21.68
N ARG A 124 8.92 4.38 22.86
CA ARG A 124 9.07 3.06 23.46
C ARG A 124 8.03 2.87 24.56
N ASP A 125 7.49 1.67 24.72
CA ASP A 125 6.68 1.26 25.89
C ASP A 125 5.61 2.30 26.30
N GLY A 126 4.91 2.90 25.31
CA GLY A 126 3.90 3.94 25.51
C GLY A 126 4.44 5.26 26.07
N GLY A 127 5.64 5.65 25.65
CA GLY A 127 6.31 6.86 26.09
C GLY A 127 7.46 7.27 25.19
N LEU A 128 8.30 8.16 25.72
CA LEU A 128 9.50 8.66 25.06
C LEU A 128 10.72 8.38 25.92
N CYS A 129 11.85 8.08 25.27
CA CYS A 129 13.15 8.06 25.91
C CYS A 129 14.22 8.72 25.05
N LYS A 130 15.36 9.04 25.65
CA LYS A 130 16.57 9.40 24.89
C LYS A 130 17.08 8.18 24.11
N ARG A 131 17.39 8.36 22.82
CA ARG A 131 17.81 7.28 21.90
C ARG A 131 19.00 6.45 22.38
N ASP A 132 20.00 7.11 22.93
CA ASP A 132 21.26 6.53 23.41
C ASP A 132 21.26 6.23 24.92
N GLU A 133 20.26 6.73 25.67
CA GLU A 133 20.08 6.46 27.09
C GLU A 133 18.61 6.08 27.39
N PRO A 134 18.17 4.85 27.05
CA PRO A 134 16.76 4.46 27.14
C PRO A 134 16.17 4.52 28.56
N GLN A 135 17.01 4.57 29.59
CA GLN A 135 16.62 4.74 31.00
C GLN A 135 16.04 6.15 31.28
N ARG A 136 16.39 7.15 30.46
CA ARG A 136 15.81 8.49 30.50
C ARG A 136 14.45 8.47 29.83
N PHE A 137 13.47 7.91 30.51
CA PHE A 137 12.16 7.58 29.97
C PHE A 137 11.02 8.30 30.71
N GLU A 138 9.99 8.69 29.97
CA GLU A 138 8.71 9.15 30.50
C GLU A 138 7.56 8.52 29.71
N SER A 139 6.56 7.97 30.41
CA SER A 139 5.35 7.49 29.76
C SER A 139 4.45 8.65 29.36
N TYR A 140 3.68 8.47 28.29
CA TYR A 140 2.69 9.43 27.84
C TYR A 140 1.63 9.70 28.92
N ALA A 141 1.17 8.64 29.59
CA ALA A 141 0.19 8.73 30.66
C ALA A 141 0.68 9.61 31.81
N ALA A 142 1.93 9.44 32.26
CA ALA A 142 2.52 10.23 33.35
C ALA A 142 2.71 11.70 32.97
N LEU A 143 3.11 11.98 31.71
CA LEU A 143 3.20 13.35 31.20
C LEU A 143 1.84 14.05 31.22
N LEU A 144 0.80 13.39 30.72
CA LEU A 144 -0.57 13.93 30.70
C LEU A 144 -1.16 14.09 32.11
N GLU A 145 -0.93 13.11 32.99
CA GLU A 145 -1.38 13.16 34.39
C GLU A 145 -0.78 14.35 35.13
N ARG A 146 0.55 14.56 35.05
CA ARG A 146 1.21 15.71 35.68
C ARG A 146 0.75 17.05 35.09
N ALA A 147 0.44 17.08 33.80
CA ALA A 147 -0.09 18.27 33.14
C ALA A 147 -1.59 18.51 33.43
N GLY A 148 -2.28 17.58 34.10
CA GLY A 148 -3.73 17.66 34.35
C GLY A 148 -4.56 17.56 33.07
N GLN A 149 -4.04 16.88 32.03
CA GLN A 149 -4.71 16.71 30.74
C GLN A 149 -5.26 15.28 30.60
N ASP A 150 -6.49 15.15 30.11
CA ASP A 150 -7.05 13.83 29.77
C ASP A 150 -6.55 13.34 28.40
N GLU A 151 -6.25 14.28 27.49
CA GLU A 151 -5.71 13.99 26.16
C GLU A 151 -4.86 15.16 25.63
N LEU A 152 -4.01 14.86 24.64
CA LEU A 152 -3.23 15.82 23.88
C LEU A 152 -3.34 15.51 22.38
N SER A 153 -3.66 16.53 21.58
CA SER A 153 -3.79 16.38 20.14
C SER A 153 -2.80 17.25 19.37
N ALA A 154 -2.28 16.73 18.27
CA ALA A 154 -1.47 17.46 17.31
C ALA A 154 -1.80 17.05 15.88
N GLU A 155 -1.82 18.04 14.99
CA GLU A 155 -1.91 17.83 13.55
C GLU A 155 -0.55 18.05 12.90
N GLY A 156 -0.30 17.33 11.82
CA GLY A 156 0.89 17.52 11.01
C GLY A 156 0.58 17.35 9.54
N GLU A 157 1.15 18.23 8.73
CA GLU A 157 1.10 18.19 7.28
C GLU A 157 2.38 17.56 6.73
N ALA A 158 2.23 16.64 5.77
CA ALA A 158 3.37 16.07 5.09
C ALA A 158 4.08 17.17 4.26
N PRO A 159 5.43 17.21 4.26
CA PRO A 159 6.16 18.17 3.44
C PRO A 159 5.89 17.95 1.95
N PRO A 160 6.09 18.96 1.09
CA PRO A 160 5.94 18.81 -0.35
C PRO A 160 6.77 17.64 -0.92
N PRO A 161 6.30 16.98 -1.99
CA PRO A 161 6.98 15.86 -2.61
C PRO A 161 8.12 16.29 -3.54
N LEU A 162 9.19 16.81 -2.94
CA LEU A 162 10.36 17.30 -3.68
C LEU A 162 11.27 16.17 -4.18
N GLU A 163 11.13 14.95 -3.68
CA GLU A 163 11.91 13.80 -4.15
C GLU A 163 11.74 13.55 -5.66
N TYR A 164 10.58 13.88 -6.24
CA TYR A 164 10.35 13.81 -7.69
C TYR A 164 11.27 14.68 -8.52
N MET A 165 11.77 15.77 -7.94
CA MET A 165 12.62 16.70 -8.67
C MET A 165 14.05 16.17 -8.82
N HIS A 166 14.44 15.17 -8.02
CA HIS A 166 15.81 14.68 -7.96
C HIS A 166 15.96 13.24 -8.43
N TRP A 167 14.92 12.41 -8.34
CA TRP A 167 14.99 10.98 -8.64
C TRP A 167 13.84 10.48 -9.52
N SER A 168 14.14 9.54 -10.42
CA SER A 168 13.13 8.71 -11.08
C SER A 168 12.83 7.52 -10.17
N MET A 169 11.67 7.57 -9.52
CA MET A 169 11.30 6.59 -8.50
C MET A 169 10.18 5.69 -9.01
N HIS A 170 10.39 4.39 -8.98
CA HIS A 170 9.47 3.38 -9.48
C HIS A 170 9.54 2.13 -8.62
N SER A 171 8.40 1.46 -8.44
CA SER A 171 8.39 0.06 -8.08
C SER A 171 8.62 -0.78 -9.34
N TYR A 172 9.30 -1.91 -9.20
CA TYR A 172 9.62 -2.82 -10.31
C TYR A 172 9.20 -4.24 -10.00
N GLY A 173 9.04 -5.06 -11.02
CA GLY A 173 8.85 -6.49 -10.84
C GLY A 173 9.12 -7.32 -12.08
N ALA A 174 9.11 -8.63 -11.89
CA ALA A 174 9.15 -9.63 -12.94
C ALA A 174 8.01 -10.62 -12.71
N ILE A 175 7.20 -10.81 -13.74
CA ILE A 175 6.06 -11.72 -13.73
C ILE A 175 6.38 -12.93 -14.60
N PHE A 176 6.06 -14.11 -14.10
CA PHE A 176 6.21 -15.39 -14.77
C PHE A 176 4.88 -16.14 -14.77
N CYS A 177 4.60 -16.80 -15.89
CA CYS A 177 3.34 -17.50 -16.12
C CYS A 177 3.60 -18.87 -16.77
N GLU A 178 2.96 -19.92 -16.25
CA GLU A 178 2.78 -21.19 -16.95
C GLU A 178 1.33 -21.27 -17.45
N ALA A 179 1.17 -21.36 -18.76
CA ALA A 179 -0.14 -21.51 -19.41
C ALA A 179 -0.21 -22.84 -20.18
N ARG A 180 -1.42 -23.36 -20.30
CA ARG A 180 -1.74 -24.54 -21.10
C ARG A 180 -2.77 -24.21 -22.16
N VAL A 181 -2.53 -24.67 -23.38
CA VAL A 181 -3.45 -24.51 -24.52
C VAL A 181 -3.94 -25.87 -24.99
N ASN A 182 -5.26 -26.03 -25.12
CA ASN A 182 -5.87 -27.25 -25.62
C ASN A 182 -5.78 -27.27 -27.16
N VAL A 183 -5.16 -28.32 -27.71
CA VAL A 183 -4.95 -28.46 -29.16
C VAL A 183 -6.23 -28.69 -29.97
N VAL A 184 -7.30 -29.15 -29.31
CA VAL A 184 -8.58 -29.44 -29.95
C VAL A 184 -9.52 -28.24 -29.83
N THR A 185 -9.63 -27.65 -28.64
CA THR A 185 -10.63 -26.60 -28.36
C THR A 185 -10.09 -25.17 -28.41
N GLY A 186 -8.77 -24.97 -28.40
CA GLY A 186 -8.16 -23.65 -28.22
C GLY A 186 -8.25 -23.10 -26.79
N GLU A 187 -8.94 -23.82 -25.88
CA GLU A 187 -9.09 -23.42 -24.48
C GLU A 187 -7.72 -23.18 -23.83
N THR A 188 -7.58 -22.02 -23.20
CA THR A 188 -6.37 -21.63 -22.48
C THR A 188 -6.62 -21.64 -20.98
N ARG A 189 -5.69 -22.19 -20.21
CA ARG A 189 -5.70 -22.14 -18.74
C ARG A 189 -4.36 -21.68 -18.22
N VAL A 190 -4.36 -20.71 -17.31
CA VAL A 190 -3.18 -20.41 -16.50
C VAL A 190 -3.10 -21.44 -15.38
N THR A 191 -1.93 -22.01 -15.17
CA THR A 191 -1.72 -23.07 -14.18
C THR A 191 -0.81 -22.66 -13.04
N ARG A 192 0.06 -21.67 -13.27
CA ARG A 192 0.93 -21.07 -12.24
C ARG A 192 1.20 -19.61 -12.58
N LEU A 193 1.22 -18.77 -11.56
CA LEU A 193 1.68 -17.39 -11.64
C LEU A 193 2.71 -17.12 -10.55
N LEU A 194 3.79 -16.43 -10.91
CA LEU A 194 4.80 -15.96 -9.98
C LEU A 194 5.10 -14.48 -10.25
N GLY A 195 5.06 -13.66 -9.20
CA GLY A 195 5.50 -12.26 -9.26
C GLY A 195 6.65 -12.03 -8.29
N ALA A 196 7.74 -11.44 -8.76
CA ALA A 196 8.86 -10.99 -7.93
C ALA A 196 8.96 -9.47 -8.00
N TYR A 197 8.85 -8.78 -6.86
CA TYR A 197 8.70 -7.32 -6.82
C TYR A 197 9.78 -6.63 -5.99
N ASP A 198 10.22 -5.47 -6.46
CA ASP A 198 10.93 -4.49 -5.65
C ASP A 198 10.02 -3.26 -5.46
N CYS A 199 9.50 -3.09 -4.26
CA CYS A 199 8.51 -2.06 -3.93
C CYS A 199 8.86 -1.27 -2.67
N GLY A 200 10.14 -1.22 -2.30
CA GLY A 200 10.53 -0.59 -1.06
C GLY A 200 10.25 -1.49 0.15
N ARG A 201 10.19 -0.88 1.33
CA ARG A 201 9.73 -1.49 2.58
C ARG A 201 8.27 -1.94 2.46
N VAL A 202 8.01 -3.20 2.78
CA VAL A 202 6.68 -3.79 2.92
C VAL A 202 6.18 -3.55 4.35
N VAL A 203 5.17 -2.70 4.50
CA VAL A 203 4.63 -2.35 5.83
C VAL A 203 3.83 -3.50 6.43
N ASN A 204 2.99 -4.16 5.62
CA ASN A 204 2.20 -5.31 6.04
C ASN A 204 2.28 -6.42 4.98
N PRO A 205 3.04 -7.50 5.24
CA PRO A 205 3.22 -8.59 4.29
C PRO A 205 1.91 -9.25 3.84
N LYS A 206 0.90 -9.33 4.72
CA LYS A 206 -0.38 -9.98 4.44
C LYS A 206 -1.19 -9.19 3.44
N THR A 207 -1.39 -7.88 3.67
CA THR A 207 -2.13 -7.03 2.73
C THR A 207 -1.36 -6.82 1.44
N ALA A 208 -0.02 -6.74 1.50
CA ALA A 208 0.82 -6.69 0.31
C ALA A 208 0.64 -7.92 -0.57
N THR A 209 0.72 -9.12 0.01
CA THR A 209 0.45 -10.39 -0.70
C THR A 209 -0.92 -10.38 -1.36
N SER A 210 -1.96 -9.93 -0.66
CA SER A 210 -3.31 -9.81 -1.22
C SER A 210 -3.39 -8.83 -2.38
N GLN A 211 -2.72 -7.67 -2.28
CA GLN A 211 -2.68 -6.68 -3.36
C GLN A 211 -2.00 -7.22 -4.63
N PHE A 212 -0.84 -7.85 -4.49
CA PHE A 212 -0.15 -8.44 -5.64
C PHE A 212 -0.99 -9.53 -6.30
N ARG A 213 -1.58 -10.43 -5.51
CA ARG A 213 -2.49 -11.47 -6.01
C ARG A 213 -3.68 -10.89 -6.75
N GLY A 214 -4.35 -9.90 -6.17
CA GLY A 214 -5.49 -9.23 -6.79
C GLY A 214 -5.13 -8.59 -8.13
N GLY A 215 -4.01 -7.87 -8.19
CA GLY A 215 -3.51 -7.29 -9.44
C GLY A 215 -3.18 -8.34 -10.50
N MET A 216 -2.54 -9.45 -10.11
CA MET A 216 -2.23 -10.53 -11.05
C MET A 216 -3.48 -11.24 -11.56
N ILE A 217 -4.49 -11.44 -10.71
CA ILE A 217 -5.80 -11.99 -11.13
C ILE A 217 -6.47 -11.05 -12.14
N MET A 218 -6.50 -9.75 -11.87
CA MET A 218 -7.04 -8.75 -12.80
C MET A 218 -6.28 -8.74 -14.13
N GLY A 219 -4.95 -8.86 -14.11
CA GLY A 219 -4.13 -8.93 -15.32
C GLY A 219 -4.36 -10.22 -16.13
N MET A 220 -4.67 -11.33 -15.45
CA MET A 220 -5.10 -12.58 -16.09
C MET A 220 -6.49 -12.44 -16.72
N GLY A 221 -7.43 -11.77 -16.04
CA GLY A 221 -8.75 -11.43 -16.57
C GLY A 221 -8.65 -10.59 -17.85
N MET A 222 -7.86 -9.51 -17.82
CA MET A 222 -7.52 -8.71 -19.00
C MET A 222 -6.94 -9.56 -20.14
N ALA A 223 -6.12 -10.56 -19.81
CA ALA A 223 -5.48 -11.39 -20.82
C ALA A 223 -6.42 -12.39 -21.50
N LEU A 224 -7.44 -12.89 -20.80
CA LEU A 224 -8.19 -14.08 -21.22
C LEU A 224 -9.71 -13.87 -21.34
N MET A 225 -10.27 -12.83 -20.73
CA MET A 225 -11.72 -12.77 -20.47
C MET A 225 -12.32 -11.37 -20.67
N GLU A 226 -11.70 -10.35 -20.10
CA GLU A 226 -12.32 -9.04 -19.92
C GLU A 226 -12.34 -8.23 -21.22
N GLU A 227 -13.53 -7.98 -21.76
CA GLU A 227 -13.76 -7.16 -22.96
C GLU A 227 -15.12 -6.44 -22.88
N THR A 228 -15.13 -5.13 -23.14
CA THR A 228 -16.38 -4.36 -23.27
C THR A 228 -16.81 -4.35 -24.73
N GLY A 229 -17.92 -5.01 -25.04
CA GLY A 229 -18.49 -5.00 -26.39
C GLY A 229 -19.27 -3.72 -26.67
N PHE A 230 -19.06 -3.10 -27.83
CA PHE A 230 -19.80 -1.92 -28.28
C PHE A 230 -20.61 -2.21 -29.54
N ASP A 231 -21.86 -1.73 -29.58
CA ASP A 231 -22.65 -1.69 -30.81
C ASP A 231 -22.18 -0.50 -31.67
N GLU A 232 -21.53 -0.78 -32.80
CA GLU A 232 -20.99 0.25 -33.70
C GLU A 232 -22.05 1.22 -34.24
N ARG A 233 -23.34 0.85 -34.22
CA ARG A 233 -24.42 1.68 -34.76
C ARG A 233 -24.80 2.84 -33.84
N ASN A 234 -24.62 2.68 -32.52
CA ASN A 234 -25.14 3.62 -31.52
C ASN A 234 -24.25 3.78 -30.27
N GLY A 235 -23.13 3.07 -30.18
CA GLY A 235 -22.20 3.12 -29.05
C GLY A 235 -22.67 2.43 -27.78
N ARG A 236 -23.74 1.63 -27.83
CA ARG A 236 -24.27 0.92 -26.64
C ARG A 236 -23.30 -0.17 -26.19
N ILE A 237 -23.07 -0.24 -24.88
CA ILE A 237 -22.38 -1.39 -24.25
C ILE A 237 -23.28 -2.62 -24.34
N MET A 238 -22.77 -3.67 -24.98
CA MET A 238 -23.53 -4.88 -25.32
C MET A 238 -23.54 -5.91 -24.21
N ASN A 239 -22.58 -5.86 -23.28
CA ASN A 239 -22.44 -6.79 -22.16
C ASN A 239 -22.36 -6.09 -20.79
N PRO A 240 -23.34 -5.26 -20.39
CA PRO A 240 -23.28 -4.49 -19.14
C PRO A 240 -23.69 -5.33 -17.90
N SER A 241 -23.31 -6.60 -17.86
CA SER A 241 -23.67 -7.54 -16.80
C SER A 241 -22.52 -8.50 -16.48
N LEU A 242 -22.42 -8.96 -15.23
CA LEU A 242 -21.40 -9.95 -14.83
C LEU A 242 -21.61 -11.34 -15.45
N ALA A 243 -22.76 -11.57 -16.09
CA ALA A 243 -23.01 -12.80 -16.84
C ALA A 243 -22.35 -12.77 -18.22
N GLU A 244 -22.13 -11.59 -18.80
CA GLU A 244 -21.63 -11.41 -20.17
C GLU A 244 -20.24 -10.74 -20.21
N TYR A 245 -19.91 -9.91 -19.22
CA TYR A 245 -18.57 -9.41 -18.97
C TYR A 245 -17.87 -10.36 -18.01
N HIS A 246 -17.12 -11.31 -18.56
CA HIS A 246 -16.46 -12.33 -17.77
C HIS A 246 -15.27 -11.74 -17.01
N VAL A 247 -15.30 -11.92 -15.69
CA VAL A 247 -14.16 -11.72 -14.79
C VAL A 247 -13.68 -13.08 -14.29
N PRO A 248 -12.40 -13.25 -13.92
CA PRO A 248 -11.91 -14.50 -13.37
C PRO A 248 -12.73 -14.95 -12.15
N VAL A 249 -13.21 -16.19 -12.19
CA VAL A 249 -13.82 -16.86 -11.04
C VAL A 249 -12.80 -17.69 -10.29
N HIS A 250 -13.15 -18.20 -9.11
CA HIS A 250 -12.22 -18.98 -8.28
C HIS A 250 -11.62 -20.20 -9.00
N LEU A 251 -12.37 -20.82 -9.92
CA LEU A 251 -11.90 -21.98 -10.70
C LEU A 251 -10.83 -21.61 -11.73
N ASP A 252 -10.75 -20.35 -12.13
CA ASP A 252 -9.78 -19.86 -13.12
C ASP A 252 -8.44 -19.48 -12.47
N VAL A 253 -8.45 -19.19 -11.17
CA VAL A 253 -7.29 -18.66 -10.45
C VAL A 253 -6.34 -19.79 -10.06
N PRO A 254 -5.09 -19.79 -10.57
CA PRO A 254 -4.10 -20.80 -10.23
C PRO A 254 -3.45 -20.52 -8.88
N GLU A 255 -2.46 -21.34 -8.52
CA GLU A 255 -1.51 -20.94 -7.48
C GLU A 255 -0.75 -19.68 -7.91
N ILE A 256 -0.74 -18.68 -7.01
CA ILE A 256 -0.03 -17.41 -7.19
C ILE A 256 1.02 -17.25 -6.09
N GLU A 257 2.28 -17.34 -6.50
CA GLU A 257 3.46 -17.14 -5.65
C GLU A 257 3.95 -15.70 -5.77
N ILE A 258 4.25 -15.07 -4.63
CA ILE A 258 4.71 -13.69 -4.56
C ILE A 258 6.05 -13.65 -3.81
N LEU A 259 7.05 -13.03 -4.44
CA LEU A 259 8.35 -12.73 -3.86
C LEU A 259 8.54 -11.21 -3.81
N TRP A 260 9.24 -10.70 -2.79
CA TRP A 260 9.65 -9.31 -2.74
C TRP A 260 10.99 -9.12 -2.02
N THR A 261 11.65 -8.00 -2.30
CA THR A 261 12.98 -7.67 -1.76
C THR A 261 12.97 -7.11 -0.34
N ASP A 262 11.89 -6.39 0.04
CA ASP A 262 11.78 -5.61 1.29
C ASP A 262 12.94 -4.63 1.55
N ILE A 263 13.55 -4.10 0.48
CA ILE A 263 14.65 -3.14 0.59
C ILE A 263 14.05 -1.74 0.75
N ALA A 264 14.29 -1.10 1.89
CA ALA A 264 13.81 0.26 2.13
C ALA A 264 14.41 1.28 1.15
N ASP A 265 13.56 2.08 0.51
CA ASP A 265 13.98 3.17 -0.36
C ASP A 265 14.42 4.38 0.49
N PRO A 266 15.69 4.82 0.45
CA PRO A 266 16.18 5.91 1.30
C PRO A 266 15.54 7.27 0.98
N HIS A 267 14.87 7.41 -0.17
CA HIS A 267 14.25 8.65 -0.61
C HIS A 267 12.74 8.68 -0.35
N ALA A 268 12.12 7.54 -0.04
CA ALA A 268 10.70 7.45 0.23
C ALA A 268 10.40 7.51 1.74
N PRO A 269 9.29 8.12 2.17
CA PRO A 269 8.85 8.07 3.56
C PRO A 269 8.70 6.63 4.04
N MET A 270 9.29 6.32 5.21
CA MET A 270 9.33 4.95 5.79
C MET A 270 10.06 3.92 4.92
N GLY A 271 10.72 4.35 3.85
CA GLY A 271 11.29 3.51 2.82
C GLY A 271 10.28 2.71 1.99
N ALA A 272 8.99 2.97 2.13
CA ALA A 272 7.92 2.26 1.45
C ALA A 272 7.58 2.92 0.11
N ARG A 273 7.12 2.14 -0.87
CA ARG A 273 6.51 2.63 -2.11
C ARG A 273 5.09 2.08 -2.27
N GLY A 274 4.37 2.63 -3.23
CA GLY A 274 3.05 2.15 -3.63
C GLY A 274 3.09 0.76 -4.26
N ILE A 275 2.12 -0.09 -3.90
CA ILE A 275 1.96 -1.45 -4.44
C ILE A 275 0.58 -1.73 -5.03
N GLY A 276 -0.34 -0.77 -4.97
CA GLY A 276 -1.75 -0.97 -5.32
C GLY A 276 -1.93 -1.51 -6.75
N GLU A 277 -1.15 -0.97 -7.68
CA GLU A 277 -1.33 -1.21 -9.11
C GLU A 277 -0.20 -2.04 -9.75
N ILE A 278 0.94 -2.24 -9.11
CA ILE A 278 2.06 -2.96 -9.74
C ILE A 278 1.76 -4.46 -10.00
N GLY A 279 0.83 -5.06 -9.26
CA GLY A 279 0.44 -6.46 -9.47
C GLY A 279 -0.15 -6.74 -10.85
N ILE A 280 -0.83 -5.76 -11.46
CA ILE A 280 -1.43 -5.92 -12.79
C ILE A 280 -0.42 -5.69 -13.91
N THR A 281 0.59 -4.86 -13.68
CA THR A 281 1.48 -4.40 -14.76
C THR A 281 2.37 -5.55 -15.25
N GLY A 282 2.33 -5.80 -16.56
CA GLY A 282 3.06 -6.91 -17.18
C GLY A 282 2.39 -8.28 -17.07
N THR A 283 1.39 -8.47 -16.19
CA THR A 283 0.76 -9.79 -16.00
C THR A 283 0.09 -10.30 -17.27
N SER A 284 -0.68 -9.46 -17.97
CA SER A 284 -1.30 -9.87 -19.23
C SER A 284 -0.27 -10.23 -20.31
N ALA A 285 0.82 -9.47 -20.40
CA ALA A 285 1.92 -9.77 -21.31
C ALA A 285 2.61 -11.10 -21.00
N ALA A 286 2.83 -11.42 -19.72
CA ALA A 286 3.40 -12.71 -19.31
C ALA A 286 2.47 -13.87 -19.71
N VAL A 287 1.16 -13.73 -19.54
CA VAL A 287 0.16 -14.72 -19.97
C VAL A 287 0.18 -14.91 -21.49
N VAL A 288 0.13 -13.83 -22.27
CA VAL A 288 0.17 -13.90 -23.75
C VAL A 288 1.49 -14.50 -24.26
N ASN A 289 2.61 -14.16 -23.61
CA ASN A 289 3.91 -14.75 -23.94
C ASN A 289 3.93 -16.26 -23.67
N ALA A 290 3.28 -16.73 -22.60
CA ALA A 290 3.16 -18.15 -22.27
C ALA A 290 2.31 -18.89 -23.30
N ILE A 291 1.19 -18.30 -23.74
CA ILE A 291 0.34 -18.85 -24.81
C ILE A 291 1.12 -18.97 -26.11
N TYR A 292 1.83 -17.91 -26.51
CA TYR A 292 2.69 -17.93 -27.70
C TYR A 292 3.76 -19.02 -27.60
N ASN A 293 4.40 -19.18 -26.44
CA ASN A 293 5.38 -20.25 -26.25
C ASN A 293 4.75 -21.65 -26.33
N ALA A 294 3.51 -21.82 -25.87
CA ALA A 294 2.80 -23.09 -25.91
C ALA A 294 2.42 -23.51 -27.35
N CYS A 295 1.84 -22.60 -28.14
CA CYS A 295 1.21 -22.97 -29.43
C CYS A 295 1.78 -22.26 -30.67
N GLY A 296 2.72 -21.32 -30.51
CA GLY A 296 3.32 -20.56 -31.60
C GLY A 296 2.44 -19.46 -32.21
N ARG A 297 1.20 -19.26 -31.70
CA ARG A 297 0.30 -18.18 -32.14
C ARG A 297 0.53 -16.90 -31.34
N ARG A 298 0.79 -15.80 -32.05
CA ARG A 298 1.02 -14.49 -31.43
C ARG A 298 -0.24 -13.64 -31.54
N VAL A 299 -1.05 -13.61 -30.49
CA VAL A 299 -2.19 -12.71 -30.36
C VAL A 299 -1.73 -11.39 -29.74
N ARG A 300 -2.08 -10.26 -30.35
CA ARG A 300 -1.73 -8.91 -29.86
C ARG A 300 -2.93 -8.10 -29.41
N GLU A 301 -4.13 -8.57 -29.71
CA GLU A 301 -5.40 -7.96 -29.35
C GLU A 301 -6.03 -8.79 -28.23
N LEU A 302 -6.01 -8.23 -27.03
CA LEU A 302 -6.65 -8.83 -25.87
C LEU A 302 -8.17 -8.70 -25.96
N PRO A 303 -8.92 -9.60 -25.30
CA PRO A 303 -8.46 -10.82 -24.63
C PRO A 303 -8.05 -11.92 -25.62
N VAL A 304 -7.23 -12.89 -25.19
CA VAL A 304 -6.85 -14.09 -25.98
C VAL A 304 -7.88 -15.18 -25.75
N THR A 305 -9.00 -15.06 -26.46
CA THR A 305 -10.11 -16.01 -26.45
C THR A 305 -9.87 -17.17 -27.42
N LEU A 306 -10.65 -18.24 -27.28
CA LEU A 306 -10.49 -19.49 -28.04
C LEU A 306 -10.67 -19.37 -29.56
N ASP A 307 -11.29 -18.28 -30.03
CA ASP A 307 -11.49 -17.96 -31.44
C ASP A 307 -10.29 -17.26 -32.09
N LYS A 308 -9.26 -16.87 -31.31
CA LYS A 308 -8.04 -16.20 -31.76
C LYS A 308 -6.81 -17.13 -31.81
#